data_AF-A0A4Q2QSS3-F1
#
_entry.id   AF-A0A4Q2QSS3-F1
#
_cell.length_a   1.000
_cell.length_b   1.000
_cell.length_c   1.000
_cell.angle_alpha   90.00
_cell.angle_beta   90.00
_cell.angle_gamma   90.00
#
_symmetry.space_group_name_H-M   'P 1'
#
loop_
_entity.id
_entity.type
_entity.pdbx_description
1 polymer ?
#
loop_
_entity_poly.entity_id
_entity_poly.type
_entity_poly.pdbx_seq_one_letter_code
_entity_poly.pdbx_strand_id
1 'polypeptide(L)' 'MRTQWLSPAKLNLFLYITGQRADGYHTLQTLFQFLDY' A
#
# COMPACT_ATOMS: atom_id res chain seq x y z
N MET A 1 19.41 25.83 4.07
CA MET A 1 19.08 24.76 5.04
C MET A 1 18.66 23.52 4.27
N ARG A 2 19.11 22.33 4.68
CA ARG A 2 18.70 21.07 4.05
C ARG A 2 17.57 20.46 4.88
N THR A 3 16.39 20.34 4.30
CA THR A 3 15.28 19.57 4.88
C THR A 3 15.45 18.10 4.50
N GLN A 4 15.15 17.21 5.44
CA GLN A 4 15.24 15.78 5.25
C GLN A 4 13.90 15.17 5.68
N TRP A 5 13.27 14.43 4.77
CA TRP A 5 11.96 13.83 4.95
C TRP A 5 12.11 12.32 5.04
N LEU A 6 11.40 11.69 5.98
CA LEU A 6 11.39 10.23 6.13
C LEU A 6 10.43 9.60 5.11
N SER A 7 10.80 8.44 4.58
CA SER A 7 10.01 7.67 3.60
C SER A 7 9.82 6.24 4.11
N PRO A 8 8.93 6.01 5.09
CA PRO A 8 8.77 4.71 5.73
C PRO A 8 8.22 3.67 4.75
N ALA A 9 8.68 2.42 4.89
CA ALA A 9 8.11 1.30 4.14
C ALA A 9 6.79 0.83 4.78
N LYS A 10 5.98 0.11 3.98
CA LYS A 10 4.76 -0.55 4.46
C LYS A 10 4.77 -2.04 4.17
N LEU A 11 3.95 -2.77 4.90
CA LEU A 11 3.49 -4.12 4.57
C LEU A 11 1.98 -4.11 4.29
N ASN A 12 1.54 -5.06 3.49
CA ASN A 12 0.14 -5.47 3.43
C ASN A 12 0.00 -6.69 4.35
N LEU A 13 -0.71 -6.59 5.46
CA LEU A 13 -0.88 -7.72 6.39
C LEU A 13 -1.76 -8.82 5.81
N PHE A 14 -2.66 -8.46 4.90
CA PHE A 14 -3.35 -9.36 3.99
C PHE A 14 -3.61 -8.62 2.68
N LEU A 15 -3.87 -9.35 1.59
CA LEU A 15 -4.29 -8.76 0.32
C LEU A 15 -5.24 -9.71 -0.40
N TYR A 16 -6.43 -9.21 -0.71
CA TYR A 16 -7.44 -9.90 -1.51
C TYR A 16 -7.77 -9.10 -2.76
N ILE A 17 -7.84 -9.79 -3.90
CA ILE A 17 -8.38 -9.26 -5.14
C ILE A 17 -9.87 -9.58 -5.15
N THR A 18 -10.72 -8.55 -5.14
CA THR A 18 -12.18 -8.71 -5.04
C THR A 18 -12.90 -8.56 -6.38
N GLY A 19 -12.20 -8.13 -7.43
CA GLY A 19 -12.74 -8.08 -8.78
C GLY A 19 -11.80 -7.36 -9.76
N GLN A 20 -12.19 -7.36 -11.03
CA GLN A 20 -11.51 -6.62 -12.10
C GLN A 20 -12.51 -5.70 -12.79
N ARG A 21 -12.12 -4.43 -12.96
CA ARG A 21 -12.88 -3.38 -13.63
C ARG A 21 -12.74 -3.49 -15.15
N ALA A 22 -13.63 -2.83 -15.89
CA ALA A 22 -13.60 -2.80 -17.36
C ALA A 22 -12.33 -2.14 -17.94
N ASP A 23 -11.65 -1.29 -17.17
CA ASP A 23 -10.37 -0.67 -17.52
C ASP A 23 -9.14 -1.54 -17.20
N GLY A 24 -9.35 -2.78 -16.74
CA GLY A 24 -8.31 -3.76 -16.44
C GLY A 24 -7.73 -3.68 -15.02
N TYR A 25 -8.11 -2.68 -14.23
CA TYR A 25 -7.64 -2.54 -12.84
C TYR A 25 -8.40 -3.45 -11.87
N HIS A 26 -7.72 -3.87 -10.79
CA HIS A 26 -8.30 -4.74 -9.77
C HIS A 26 -8.82 -3.94 -8.57
N THR A 27 -9.97 -4.34 -8.07
CA THR A 27 -10.45 -3.89 -6.76
C THR A 27 -9.74 -4.72 -5.69
N LEU A 28 -9.15 -4.06 -4.69
CA LEU A 28 -8.38 -4.72 -3.63
C LEU A 28 -8.98 -4.45 -2.26
N GLN A 29 -8.91 -5.45 -1.38
CA GLN A 29 -9.10 -5.31 0.05
C GLN A 29 -7.79 -5.71 0.75
N THR A 30 -7.22 -4.81 1.53
CA THR A 30 -5.91 -5.00 2.19
C THR A 30 -5.88 -4.19 3.49
N LEU A 31 -5.02 -4.57 4.43
CA LEU A 31 -4.70 -3.77 5.62
C LEU A 31 -3.23 -3.34 5.56
N PHE A 32 -2.98 -2.04 5.63
CA PHE A 32 -1.64 -1.46 5.59
C PHE A 32 -1.06 -1.29 7.00
N GLN A 33 0.22 -1.62 7.15
CA GLN A 33 1.01 -1.29 8.34
C GLN A 33 2.35 -0.69 7.93
N PHE A 34 2.71 0.46 8.51
CA PHE A 34 4.05 1.03 8.36
C PHE A 34 5.05 0.30 9.25
N LEU A 35 6.30 0.29 8.81
CA LEU A 35 7.43 -0.25 9.56
C LEU A 35 8.23 0.90 10.19
N ASP A 36 8.68 0.70 11.43
CA ASP A 36 9.48 1.64 12.20
C ASP A 36 10.84 0.98 12.51
N TYR A 37 11.81 1.14 11.59
CA TYR A 37 13.14 0.54 11.65
C TYR A 37 14.23 1.55 11.26
#